data_AF-A0A9E4Q4I0-F1
#
_entry.id   AF-A0A9E4Q4I0-F1
#
_cell.length_a   1.000
_cell.length_b   1.000
_cell.length_c   1.000
_cell.angle_alpha   90.00
_cell.angle_beta   90.00
_cell.angle_gamma   90.00
#
_symmetry.space_group_name_H-M   'P 1'
#
loop_
_entity.id
_entity.type
_entity.pdbx_description
1 polymer ?
#
loop_
_entity_poly.entity_id
_entity_poly.type
_entity_poly.pdbx_seq_one_letter_code
_entity_poly.pdbx_strand_id
1 'polypeptide(L)'
;MTIALMDAITKIQRADAGAMRRAQARQRNLTKPPGSLGRLEDVSIQLAGIFQTERPSIGGKAVIVAAGDHGVVAQGVTGYPQEVTAQMVLNFLAGGAAVSVMSRRLGVRQIIVDAGVVGDIPPHPDLRVVKIGRGTNDMTLGPAMTREQA
;
A
#
# COMPACT_ATOMS: atom_id res chain seq x y z
N MET A 1 8.83 15.75 -14.34
CA MET A 1 8.06 14.49 -14.19
C MET A 1 8.89 13.38 -14.81
N THR A 2 9.24 12.33 -14.07
CA THR A 2 10.28 11.36 -14.47
C THR A 2 9.80 10.40 -15.56
N ILE A 3 10.73 9.89 -16.37
CA ILE A 3 10.44 8.90 -17.43
C ILE A 3 9.80 7.64 -16.84
N ALA A 4 10.25 7.20 -15.66
CA ALA A 4 9.71 6.05 -14.96
C ALA A 4 8.24 6.21 -14.53
N LEU A 5 7.84 7.40 -14.06
CA LEU A 5 6.46 7.67 -13.67
C LEU A 5 5.53 7.64 -14.90
N MET A 6 5.95 8.25 -16.01
CA MET A 6 5.17 8.24 -17.24
C MET A 6 5.01 6.83 -17.81
N ASP A 7 6.10 6.05 -17.83
CA ASP A 7 6.08 4.65 -18.26
C ASP A 7 5.14 3.79 -17.38
N ALA A 8 5.11 4.02 -16.07
CA ALA A 8 4.19 3.34 -15.17
C ALA A 8 2.72 3.70 -15.48
N ILE A 9 2.42 4.99 -15.69
CA ILE A 9 1.06 5.46 -15.98
C ILE A 9 0.53 4.88 -17.30
N THR A 10 1.34 4.89 -18.37
CA THR A 10 0.91 4.40 -19.68
C THR A 10 0.66 2.90 -19.72
N LYS A 11 1.24 2.14 -18.79
CA LYS A 11 1.01 0.69 -18.63
C LYS A 11 -0.28 0.33 -17.90
N ILE A 12 -0.97 1.30 -17.27
CA ILE A 12 -2.24 1.03 -16.57
C ILE A 12 -3.33 0.76 -17.60
N GLN A 13 -3.90 -0.45 -17.56
CA GLN A 13 -4.98 -0.88 -18.43
C GLN A 13 -6.28 -1.04 -17.65
N ARG A 14 -7.41 -0.98 -18.36
CA ARG A 14 -8.70 -1.38 -17.77
C ARG A 14 -8.69 -2.89 -17.52
N ALA A 15 -9.40 -3.32 -16.47
CA ALA A 15 -9.62 -4.74 -16.21
C ALA A 15 -10.27 -5.44 -17.44
N ASP A 16 -9.89 -6.69 -17.70
CA ASP A 16 -10.38 -7.46 -18.84
C ASP A 16 -11.88 -7.79 -18.67
N ALA A 17 -12.71 -7.10 -19.44
CA ALA A 17 -14.16 -7.28 -19.43
C ALA A 17 -14.61 -8.68 -19.90
N GLY A 18 -13.85 -9.34 -20.77
CA GLY A 18 -14.11 -10.71 -21.22
C GLY A 18 -13.87 -11.73 -20.11
N ALA A 19 -12.75 -11.62 -19.40
CA ALA A 19 -12.44 -12.44 -18.23
C ALA A 19 -13.49 -12.25 -17.12
N MET A 20 -13.91 -11.01 -16.86
CA MET A 20 -14.99 -10.70 -15.92
C MET A 20 -16.31 -11.36 -16.32
N ARG A 21 -16.71 -11.29 -17.61
CA ARG A 21 -17.93 -11.95 -18.11
C ARG A 21 -17.87 -13.48 -17.94
N ARG A 22 -16.73 -14.10 -18.25
CA ARG A 22 -16.52 -15.55 -18.05
C ARG A 22 -16.62 -15.92 -16.57
N ALA A 23 -15.97 -15.17 -15.68
CA ALA A 23 -16.02 -15.40 -14.24
C ALA A 23 -17.45 -15.24 -13.67
N GLN A 24 -18.19 -14.24 -14.14
CA GLN A 24 -19.59 -14.04 -13.75
C GLN A 24 -20.48 -15.20 -14.23
N ALA A 25 -20.31 -15.65 -15.48
CA ALA A 25 -21.02 -16.81 -16.00
C ALA A 25 -20.73 -18.09 -15.17
N ARG A 26 -19.47 -18.29 -14.79
CA ARG A 26 -19.09 -19.38 -13.89
C ARG A 26 -19.78 -19.25 -12.53
N GLN A 27 -19.76 -18.07 -11.91
CA GLN A 27 -20.42 -17.85 -10.61
C GLN A 27 -21.91 -18.22 -10.61
N ARG A 28 -22.60 -17.96 -11.73
CA ARG A 28 -24.02 -18.35 -11.92
C ARG A 28 -24.24 -19.86 -12.07
N ASN A 29 -23.20 -20.62 -12.43
CA ASN A 29 -23.28 -22.06 -12.69
C ASN A 29 -22.69 -22.92 -11.56
N LEU A 30 -22.31 -22.31 -10.44
CA LEU A 30 -21.87 -23.06 -9.26
C LEU A 30 -23.06 -23.60 -8.48
N THR A 31 -22.85 -24.66 -7.71
CA THR A 31 -23.85 -25.27 -6.80
C THR A 31 -24.14 -24.36 -5.60
N LYS A 32 -24.77 -23.22 -5.86
CA LYS A 32 -25.24 -22.22 -4.91
C LYS A 32 -26.36 -21.41 -5.57
N PRO A 33 -27.33 -20.85 -4.83
CA PRO A 33 -28.26 -19.89 -5.42
C PRO A 33 -27.49 -18.71 -6.06
N PRO A 34 -27.86 -18.25 -7.26
CA PRO A 34 -27.19 -17.12 -7.90
C PRO A 34 -27.14 -15.89 -6.98
N GLY A 35 -25.94 -15.31 -6.81
CA GLY A 35 -25.73 -14.13 -5.96
C GLY A 35 -25.67 -14.39 -4.45
N SER A 36 -25.81 -15.63 -3.98
CA SER A 36 -25.89 -15.94 -2.55
C SER A 36 -24.62 -15.62 -1.75
N LEU A 37 -23.46 -15.45 -2.40
CA LEU A 37 -22.22 -15.06 -1.73
C LEU A 37 -21.96 -13.54 -1.76
N GLY A 38 -22.87 -12.76 -2.37
CA GLY A 38 -22.80 -11.30 -2.42
C GLY A 38 -21.43 -10.78 -2.86
N ARG A 39 -20.81 -9.96 -2.01
CA ARG A 39 -19.52 -9.30 -2.28
C ARG A 39 -18.37 -10.26 -2.61
N LEU A 40 -18.43 -11.52 -2.15
CA LEU A 40 -17.40 -12.50 -2.51
C LEU A 40 -17.44 -12.85 -4.01
N GLU A 41 -18.63 -12.84 -4.63
CA GLU A 41 -18.76 -13.00 -6.08
C GLU A 41 -18.17 -11.80 -6.81
N ASP A 42 -18.52 -10.59 -6.36
CA ASP A 42 -18.03 -9.33 -6.96
C ASP A 42 -16.51 -9.25 -6.94
N VAL A 43 -15.88 -9.53 -5.80
CA VAL A 43 -14.42 -9.54 -5.66
C VAL A 43 -13.79 -10.59 -6.56
N SER A 44 -14.37 -11.79 -6.66
CA SER A 44 -13.84 -12.84 -7.54
C SER A 44 -13.88 -12.44 -9.02
N ILE A 45 -14.95 -11.74 -9.45
CA ILE A 45 -15.11 -11.26 -10.82
C ILE A 45 -14.12 -10.11 -11.09
N GLN A 46 -13.96 -9.18 -10.15
CA GLN A 46 -12.98 -8.10 -10.27
C GLN A 46 -11.55 -8.66 -10.40
N LEU A 47 -11.17 -9.63 -9.56
CA LEU A 47 -9.87 -10.29 -9.64
C LEU A 47 -9.69 -11.00 -10.98
N ALA A 48 -10.73 -11.62 -11.53
CA ALA A 48 -10.65 -12.23 -12.85
C ALA A 48 -10.31 -11.21 -13.95
N GLY A 49 -10.87 -10.00 -13.86
CA GLY A 49 -10.53 -8.89 -14.76
C GLY A 49 -9.10 -8.37 -14.58
N ILE A 50 -8.63 -8.26 -13.33
CA ILE A 50 -7.25 -7.80 -13.02
C ILE A 50 -6.20 -8.81 -13.51
N PHE A 51 -6.44 -10.11 -13.26
CA PHE A 51 -5.53 -11.19 -13.65
C PHE A 51 -5.77 -11.67 -15.09
N GLN A 52 -6.72 -11.07 -15.81
CA GLN A 52 -7.09 -11.41 -17.19
C GLN A 52 -7.40 -12.89 -17.40
N THR A 53 -7.97 -13.55 -16.38
CA THR A 53 -8.27 -14.98 -16.39
C THR A 53 -9.54 -15.26 -15.59
N GLU A 54 -10.35 -16.24 -16.03
CA GLU A 54 -11.61 -16.58 -15.36
C GLU A 54 -11.42 -17.07 -13.91
N ARG A 55 -10.28 -17.73 -13.64
CA ARG A 55 -9.98 -18.38 -12.36
C ARG A 55 -8.64 -17.86 -11.85
N PRO A 56 -8.61 -16.64 -11.28
CA PRO A 56 -7.36 -16.05 -10.80
C PRO A 56 -6.77 -16.88 -9.66
N SER A 57 -5.43 -16.95 -9.63
CA SER A 57 -4.68 -17.52 -8.51
C SER A 57 -3.78 -16.43 -7.91
N ILE A 58 -3.79 -16.29 -6.59
CA ILE A 58 -2.99 -15.29 -5.88
C ILE A 58 -1.69 -15.95 -5.40
N GLY A 59 -0.59 -15.70 -6.10
CA GLY A 59 0.71 -16.31 -5.80
C GLY A 59 1.47 -15.68 -4.62
N GLY A 60 1.15 -14.44 -4.26
CA GLY A 60 1.81 -13.72 -3.15
C GLY A 60 1.04 -12.48 -2.74
N LYS A 61 1.19 -12.08 -1.47
CA LYS A 61 0.55 -10.89 -0.90
C LYS A 61 1.61 -10.05 -0.19
N ALA A 62 1.52 -8.74 -0.33
CA ALA A 62 2.37 -7.82 0.41
C ALA A 62 1.57 -6.64 0.96
N VAL A 63 2.05 -6.08 2.08
CA VAL A 63 1.66 -4.78 2.61
C VAL A 63 2.88 -3.88 2.62
N ILE A 64 2.73 -2.67 2.10
CA ILE A 64 3.77 -1.65 2.10
C ILE A 64 3.36 -0.57 3.11
N VAL A 65 4.18 -0.36 4.14
CA VAL A 65 3.98 0.71 5.12
C VAL A 65 4.99 1.81 4.82
N ALA A 66 4.53 2.89 4.20
CA ALA A 66 5.35 4.07 3.95
C ALA A 66 5.26 5.05 5.13
N ALA A 67 6.39 5.32 5.76
CA ALA A 67 6.52 6.24 6.89
C ALA A 67 7.24 7.52 6.46
N GLY A 68 6.72 8.66 6.90
CA GLY A 68 7.32 9.96 6.69
C GLY A 68 6.78 10.95 7.72
N ASP A 69 7.63 11.89 8.13
CA ASP A 69 7.28 12.91 9.09
C ASP A 69 6.74 14.18 8.41
N HIS A 70 5.95 14.95 9.15
CA HIS A 70 5.32 16.16 8.63
C HIS A 70 5.72 17.41 9.41
N GLY A 71 6.18 18.45 8.71
CA GLY A 71 6.65 19.69 9.34
C GLY A 71 5.55 20.46 10.08
N VAL A 72 4.28 20.28 9.69
CA VAL A 72 3.12 20.87 10.36
C VAL A 72 2.99 20.48 11.84
N VAL A 73 3.69 19.42 12.29
CA VAL A 73 3.78 19.07 13.72
C VAL A 73 4.29 20.25 14.57
N ALA A 74 5.10 21.15 14.00
CA ALA A 74 5.54 22.39 14.66
C ALA A 74 4.38 23.29 15.12
N GLN A 75 3.19 23.14 14.52
CA GLN A 75 1.98 23.88 14.88
C GLN A 75 1.17 23.23 16.01
N GLY A 76 1.68 22.17 16.65
CA GLY A 76 1.03 21.52 17.79
C GLY A 76 -0.26 20.75 17.44
N VAL A 77 -0.38 20.30 16.19
CA VAL A 77 -1.60 19.62 15.67
C VAL A 77 -1.77 18.17 16.14
N THR A 78 -0.80 17.64 16.90
CA THR A 78 -0.80 16.26 17.40
C THR A 78 -0.35 16.23 18.86
N GLY A 79 -0.89 15.28 19.62
CA GLY A 79 -0.47 15.00 21.00
C GLY A 79 0.76 14.09 21.12
N TYR A 80 1.26 13.56 20.00
CA TYR A 80 2.42 12.68 19.98
C TYR A 80 3.69 13.43 19.53
N PRO A 81 4.83 13.23 20.21
CA PRO A 81 6.12 13.76 19.74
C PRO A 81 6.49 13.25 18.34
N GLN A 82 7.22 14.06 17.57
CA GLN A 82 7.63 13.72 16.20
C GLN A 82 8.51 12.46 16.13
N GLU A 83 9.33 12.21 17.16
CA GLU A 83 10.19 11.04 17.29
C GLU A 83 9.42 9.69 17.32
N VAL A 84 8.11 9.71 17.60
CA VAL A 84 7.26 8.51 17.62
C VAL A 84 7.25 7.83 16.25
N THR A 85 7.38 8.56 15.15
CA THR A 85 7.41 7.97 13.79
C THR A 85 8.57 6.97 13.65
N ALA A 86 9.79 7.35 14.06
CA ALA A 86 10.94 6.47 14.02
C ALA A 86 10.79 5.28 14.98
N GLN A 87 10.25 5.51 16.17
CA GLN A 87 9.96 4.44 17.15
C GLN A 87 8.95 3.43 16.58
N MET A 88 7.92 3.90 15.87
CA MET A 88 6.94 3.04 15.22
C MET A 88 7.54 2.25 14.06
N VAL A 89 8.45 2.83 13.28
CA VAL A 89 9.19 2.06 12.27
C VAL A 89 10.01 0.95 12.91
N LEU A 90 10.73 1.21 13.99
CA LEU A 90 11.43 0.16 14.74
C LEU A 90 10.47 -0.91 15.25
N ASN A 91 9.29 -0.53 15.73
CA ASN A 91 8.24 -1.47 16.15
C ASN A 91 7.68 -2.30 14.97
N PHE A 92 7.51 -1.70 13.79
CA PHE A 92 7.10 -2.43 12.59
C PHE A 92 8.13 -3.49 12.20
N LEU A 93 9.42 -3.12 12.21
CA LEU A 93 10.55 -4.00 11.87
C LEU A 93 10.74 -5.11 12.93
N ALA A 94 10.52 -4.81 14.21
CA ALA A 94 10.52 -5.78 15.29
C ALA A 94 9.28 -6.72 15.27
N GLY A 95 8.29 -6.43 14.43
CA GLY A 95 7.10 -7.27 14.27
C GLY A 95 6.03 -7.11 15.36
N GLY A 96 6.13 -6.07 16.19
CA GLY A 96 5.28 -5.83 17.37
C GLY A 96 4.01 -5.02 17.09
N ALA A 97 3.95 -4.31 15.96
CA ALA A 97 2.78 -3.53 15.60
C ALA A 97 1.61 -4.41 15.11
N ALA A 98 0.37 -3.91 15.24
CA ALA A 98 -0.82 -4.62 14.80
C ALA A 98 -0.76 -5.08 13.32
N VAL A 99 -0.31 -4.21 12.40
CA VAL A 99 -0.12 -4.56 10.99
C VAL A 99 0.92 -5.67 10.81
N SER A 100 1.98 -5.69 11.60
CA SER A 100 3.03 -6.71 11.54
C SER A 100 2.51 -8.07 12.02
N VAL A 101 1.75 -8.08 13.13
CA VAL A 101 1.11 -9.29 13.66
C VAL A 101 0.11 -9.86 12.65
N MET A 102 -0.75 -9.01 12.07
CA MET A 102 -1.74 -9.42 11.08
C MET A 102 -1.09 -9.96 9.80
N SER A 103 -0.03 -9.29 9.32
CA SER A 103 0.69 -9.69 8.12
C SER A 103 1.30 -11.08 8.29
N ARG A 104 1.96 -11.34 9.44
CA ARG A 104 2.50 -12.65 9.78
C ARG A 104 1.41 -13.73 9.86
N ARG A 105 0.28 -13.45 10.51
CA ARG A 105 -0.85 -14.39 10.63
C ARG A 105 -1.47 -14.77 9.27
N LEU A 106 -1.47 -13.85 8.31
CA LEU A 106 -2.09 -14.03 7.00
C LEU A 106 -1.10 -14.45 5.89
N GLY A 107 0.18 -14.64 6.24
CA GLY A 107 1.24 -14.94 5.27
C GLY A 107 1.43 -13.82 4.24
N VAL A 108 1.28 -12.57 4.67
CA VAL A 108 1.47 -11.36 3.86
C VAL A 108 2.88 -10.82 4.14
N ARG A 109 3.67 -10.59 3.10
CA ARG A 109 4.99 -9.96 3.24
C ARG A 109 4.82 -8.51 3.67
N GLN A 110 5.49 -8.09 4.73
CA GLN A 110 5.54 -6.69 5.13
C GLN A 110 6.79 -6.04 4.56
N ILE A 111 6.64 -4.83 4.00
CA ILE A 111 7.74 -4.00 3.50
C ILE A 111 7.59 -2.63 4.14
N ILE A 112 8.62 -2.18 4.85
CA ILE A 112 8.62 -0.86 5.45
C ILE A 112 9.41 0.08 4.56
N VAL A 113 8.79 1.20 4.20
CA VAL A 113 9.39 2.22 3.35
C VAL A 113 9.59 3.46 4.20
N ASP A 114 10.85 3.84 4.40
CA ASP A 114 11.18 5.16 4.95
C ASP A 114 11.18 6.16 3.79
N ALA A 115 10.08 6.92 3.68
CA ALA A 115 9.83 7.90 2.64
C ALA A 115 10.19 9.34 3.09
N GLY A 116 10.54 9.54 4.35
CA GLY A 116 10.79 10.87 4.90
C GLY A 116 10.82 10.94 6.42
N VAL A 117 11.24 9.88 7.11
CA VAL A 117 11.31 9.88 8.58
C VAL A 117 12.49 10.77 9.02
N VAL A 118 12.24 11.65 9.99
CA VAL A 118 13.25 12.56 10.57
C VAL A 118 14.34 11.77 11.30
N GLY A 119 13.99 10.68 11.98
CA GLY A 119 14.95 9.81 12.65
C GLY A 119 15.80 8.97 11.67
N ASP A 120 17.00 8.60 12.10
CA ASP A 120 17.83 7.62 11.40
C ASP A 120 17.45 6.20 11.85
N ILE A 121 17.27 5.30 10.89
CA ILE A 121 16.80 3.95 11.14
C ILE A 121 17.89 2.95 10.73
N PRO A 122 18.31 2.05 11.64
CA PRO A 122 19.32 1.06 11.32
C PRO A 122 18.91 0.20 10.12
N PRO A 123 19.88 -0.25 9.29
CA PRO A 123 19.59 -1.14 8.17
C PRO A 123 18.84 -2.39 8.60
N HIS A 124 17.83 -2.78 7.83
CA HIS A 124 17.04 -3.99 8.06
C HIS A 124 16.62 -4.62 6.72
N PRO A 125 16.55 -5.95 6.58
CA PRO A 125 16.18 -6.62 5.32
C PRO A 125 14.83 -6.17 4.75
N ASP A 126 13.85 -5.94 5.63
CA ASP A 126 12.50 -5.49 5.28
C ASP A 126 12.33 -3.96 5.22
N LEU A 127 13.41 -3.20 5.45
CA LEU A 127 13.41 -1.75 5.31
C LEU A 127 13.86 -1.35 3.90
N ARG A 128 13.17 -0.38 3.33
CA ARG A 128 13.54 0.31 2.09
C ARG A 128 13.64 1.80 2.39
N VAL A 129 14.85 2.32 2.34
CA VAL A 129 15.11 3.74 2.57
C VAL A 129 15.05 4.46 1.22
N VAL A 130 14.01 5.27 1.03
CA VAL A 130 13.78 6.09 -0.17
C VAL A 130 13.50 7.55 0.22
N LYS A 131 13.91 7.97 1.42
CA LYS A 131 13.62 9.29 1.96
C LYS A 131 14.19 10.38 1.07
N ILE A 132 13.34 11.36 0.76
CA ILE A 132 13.68 12.52 -0.07
C ILE A 132 14.23 13.66 0.81
N GLY A 133 13.86 13.67 2.09
CA GLY A 133 14.30 14.60 3.12
C GLY A 133 13.96 14.10 4.52
N ARG A 134 14.26 14.89 5.55
CA ARG A 134 13.90 14.61 6.95
C ARG A 134 12.56 15.31 7.25
N GLY A 135 11.47 14.60 6.96
CA GLY A 135 10.11 15.14 7.01
C GLY A 135 9.81 16.10 5.86
N THR A 136 8.53 16.46 5.74
CA THR A 136 8.07 17.54 4.87
C THR A 136 8.24 18.90 5.53
N ASN A 137 8.24 19.98 4.73
CA ASN A 137 8.13 21.34 5.27
C ASN A 137 6.78 21.54 5.98
N ASP A 138 6.71 22.56 6.84
CA ASP A 138 5.44 23.00 7.40
C ASP A 138 4.56 23.62 6.30
N MET A 139 3.51 22.89 5.94
CA MET A 139 2.60 23.30 4.86
C MET A 139 1.79 24.58 5.18
N THR A 140 1.78 25.04 6.43
CA THR A 140 1.14 26.30 6.81
C THR A 140 1.99 27.52 6.47
N LEU A 141 3.29 27.33 6.24
CA LEU A 141 4.27 28.38 5.92
C LEU A 141 4.68 28.37 4.45
N GLY A 142 4.25 27.37 3.68
CA GLY A 142 4.64 27.19 2.28
C GLY A 142 4.32 25.78 1.79
N PRO A 143 4.82 25.37 0.60
CA PRO A 143 4.61 24.01 0.11
C PRO A 143 5.38 22.97 0.95
N ALA A 144 4.73 21.82 1.21
CA ALA A 144 5.30 20.70 1.94
C ALA A 144 6.58 20.12 1.30
N MET A 145 6.68 20.19 -0.03
CA MET A 145 7.82 19.74 -0.84
C MET A 145 7.78 20.39 -2.23
N THR A 146 8.87 20.35 -2.99
CA THR A 146 8.88 20.79 -4.40
C THR A 146 8.16 19.78 -5.31
N ARG A 147 7.87 20.18 -6.55
CA ARG A 147 7.24 19.28 -7.53
C ARG A 147 8.16 18.13 -7.95
N GLU A 148 9.47 18.34 -7.92
CA GLU A 148 10.48 17.33 -8.23
C GLU A 148 10.59 16.28 -7.13
N GLN A 149 10.25 16.65 -5.88
CA GLN A 149 10.20 15.77 -4.72
C GLN A 149 8.89 14.96 -4.65
N ALA A 150 7.83 15.36 -5.38
CA ALA A 150 6.53 14.67 -5.43
C ALA A 150 6.46 13.64 -6.57
#